data_AF-A0A2N5K2K9-F1
#
_entry.id   AF-A0A2N5K2K9-F1
#
_cell.length_a   1.000
_cell.length_b   1.000
_cell.length_c   1.000
_cell.angle_alpha   90.00
_cell.angle_beta   90.00
_cell.angle_gamma   90.00
#
_symmetry.space_group_name_H-M   'P 1'
#
loop_
_entity.id
_entity.type
_entity.pdbx_description
1 polymer ?
#
loop_
_entity_poly.entity_id
_entity_poly.type
_entity_poly.pdbx_seq_one_letter_code
_entity_poly.pdbx_strand_id
1 'polypeptide(L)'
;MRGLAVDQNFQVPSVTSSTNALVALAGYLLGAILIIVGVARQFTTSTYALIPIAIAINIVMGQLVGSLGLPIYLDSIGTVLVGVLVGPLAGAATGGLANIIWSLFNPVAMPFAVVAIMIGLLAGTFAGLGWFKRFYFVPIAGLITAVIAAIMSSPLSAFIFNGVTGSGTDAFVAAFRAAGNSILAAATLQGLISDPLDKLLTFMIAYLIIVALPSRLRARFSQSAAASKLPQ
;
A
#
# COMPACT_ATOMS: atom_id res chain seq x y z
N MET A 1 -7.70 -46.42 18.84
CA MET A 1 -8.54 -45.39 18.21
C MET A 1 -9.45 -44.79 19.29
N ARG A 2 -9.07 -43.65 19.87
CA ARG A 2 -9.93 -42.85 20.75
C ARG A 2 -10.24 -41.56 19.99
N GLY A 3 -11.49 -41.39 19.60
CA GLY A 3 -11.96 -40.18 18.91
C GLY A 3 -11.87 -38.99 19.84
N LEU A 4 -11.22 -37.93 19.37
CA LEU A 4 -11.27 -36.61 19.98
C LEU A 4 -12.69 -36.08 19.79
N ALA A 5 -13.46 -36.04 20.88
CA ALA A 5 -14.73 -35.33 20.90
C ALA A 5 -14.43 -33.84 20.73
N VAL A 6 -14.76 -33.30 19.56
CA VAL A 6 -14.80 -31.85 19.31
C VAL A 6 -15.96 -31.31 20.13
N ASP A 7 -15.64 -30.53 21.15
CA ASP A 7 -16.61 -29.82 21.99
C ASP A 7 -17.49 -28.94 21.08
N GLN A 8 -18.75 -29.31 20.87
CA GLN A 8 -19.70 -28.58 20.01
C GLN A 8 -20.24 -27.29 20.65
N ASN A 9 -19.61 -26.81 21.72
CA ASN A 9 -20.07 -25.69 22.52
C ASN A 9 -19.31 -24.38 22.27
N PHE A 10 -18.61 -24.22 21.13
CA PHE A 10 -18.12 -22.91 20.72
C PHE A 10 -19.31 -22.07 20.20
N GLN A 11 -20.09 -21.53 21.12
CA GLN A 11 -21.06 -20.48 20.83
C GLN A 11 -20.30 -19.23 20.41
N VAL A 12 -20.29 -18.94 19.10
CA VAL A 12 -19.94 -17.60 18.60
C VAL A 12 -20.91 -16.62 19.27
N PRO A 13 -20.43 -15.63 20.04
CA PRO A 13 -21.32 -14.65 20.67
C PRO A 13 -22.22 -14.06 19.60
N SER A 14 -23.52 -14.30 19.71
CA SER A 14 -24.49 -13.68 18.83
C SER A 14 -24.43 -12.19 19.12
N VAL A 15 -23.85 -11.40 18.19
CA VAL A 15 -23.89 -9.94 18.23
C VAL A 15 -25.33 -9.52 17.93
N THR A 16 -26.24 -9.80 18.87
CA THR A 16 -27.68 -9.58 18.77
C THR A 16 -28.05 -8.43 19.67
N SER A 17 -27.78 -7.23 19.15
CA SER A 17 -28.59 -6.04 19.33
C SER A 17 -28.22 -5.12 18.17
N SER A 18 -29.16 -4.85 17.26
CA SER A 18 -28.97 -3.90 16.16
C SER A 18 -28.43 -2.56 16.68
N THR A 19 -28.85 -2.15 17.87
CA THR A 19 -28.33 -0.99 18.60
C THR A 19 -26.84 -1.08 18.91
N ASN A 20 -26.31 -2.21 19.42
CA ASN A 20 -24.89 -2.33 19.76
C ASN A 20 -24.01 -2.31 18.50
N ALA A 21 -24.46 -2.94 17.42
CA ALA A 21 -23.77 -2.89 16.13
C ALA A 21 -23.79 -1.47 15.53
N LEU A 22 -24.92 -0.76 15.63
CA LEU A 22 -25.04 0.63 15.20
C LEU A 22 -24.15 1.57 16.04
N VAL A 23 -24.10 1.38 17.36
CA VAL A 23 -23.24 2.16 18.27
C VAL A 23 -21.77 1.91 17.96
N ALA A 24 -21.37 0.64 17.76
CA ALA A 24 -20.01 0.30 17.36
C ALA A 24 -19.66 0.95 16.01
N LEU A 25 -20.54 0.83 15.00
CA LEU A 25 -20.35 1.45 13.69
C LEU A 25 -20.23 2.97 13.79
N ALA A 26 -21.11 3.63 14.54
CA ALA A 26 -21.06 5.07 14.76
C ALA A 26 -19.74 5.47 15.43
N GLY A 27 -19.29 4.72 16.44
CA GLY A 27 -18.00 4.93 17.10
C GLY A 27 -16.80 4.81 16.14
N TYR A 28 -16.77 3.76 15.30
CA TYR A 28 -15.72 3.59 14.30
C TYR A 28 -15.71 4.71 13.25
N LEU A 29 -16.89 5.11 12.76
CA LEU A 29 -17.03 6.19 11.78
C LEU A 29 -16.59 7.53 12.37
N LEU A 30 -17.02 7.84 13.61
CA LEU A 30 -16.59 9.06 14.31
C LEU A 30 -15.07 9.07 14.53
N GLY A 31 -14.51 7.95 14.99
CA GLY A 31 -13.06 7.81 15.15
C GLY A 31 -12.30 8.02 13.84
N ALA A 32 -12.77 7.40 12.75
CA ALA A 32 -12.18 7.58 11.42
C ALA A 32 -12.27 9.03 10.95
N ILE A 33 -13.43 9.69 11.12
CA ILE A 33 -13.62 11.11 10.77
C ILE A 33 -12.66 11.98 11.57
N LEU A 34 -12.52 11.76 12.87
CA LEU A 34 -11.61 12.54 13.73
C LEU A 34 -10.15 12.36 13.31
N ILE A 35 -9.73 11.14 12.97
CA ILE A 35 -8.39 10.87 12.45
C ILE A 35 -8.19 11.58 11.12
N ILE A 36 -9.13 11.47 10.18
CA ILE A 36 -9.05 12.11 8.87
C ILE A 36 -8.96 13.63 9.02
N VAL A 37 -9.82 14.24 9.84
CA VAL A 37 -9.81 15.68 10.10
C VAL A 37 -8.50 16.11 10.77
N GLY A 38 -8.01 15.33 11.74
CA GLY A 38 -6.74 15.59 12.41
C GLY A 38 -5.54 15.52 11.47
N VAL A 39 -5.53 14.55 10.54
CA VAL A 39 -4.47 14.39 9.52
C VAL A 39 -4.57 15.49 8.47
N ALA A 40 -5.77 15.75 7.93
CA ALA A 40 -5.99 16.76 6.91
C ALA A 40 -5.57 18.17 7.38
N ARG A 41 -5.84 18.52 8.64
CA ARG A 41 -5.44 19.82 9.21
C ARG A 41 -3.93 20.06 9.26
N GLN A 42 -3.11 19.02 9.12
CA GLN A 42 -1.65 19.15 9.08
C GLN A 42 -1.13 19.50 7.68
N PHE A 43 -1.96 19.44 6.64
CA PHE A 43 -1.55 19.56 5.25
C PHE A 43 -1.64 20.98 4.71
N THR A 44 -0.68 21.34 3.87
CA THR A 44 -0.63 22.64 3.16
C THR A 44 -1.42 22.57 1.85
N THR A 45 -1.73 23.73 1.24
CA THR A 45 -2.34 23.80 -0.09
C THR A 45 -1.56 23.01 -1.15
N SER A 46 -0.23 23.04 -1.08
CA SER A 46 0.64 22.27 -1.99
C SER A 46 0.43 20.76 -1.81
N THR A 47 0.28 20.29 -0.58
CA THR A 47 0.00 18.89 -0.26
C THR A 47 -1.33 18.45 -0.87
N TYR A 48 -2.38 19.25 -0.71
CA TYR A 48 -3.69 18.96 -1.30
C TYR A 48 -3.68 18.91 -2.83
N ALA A 49 -2.81 19.69 -3.48
CA ALA A 49 -2.63 19.63 -4.92
C ALA A 49 -1.84 18.38 -5.36
N LEU A 50 -0.86 17.93 -4.57
CA LEU A 50 0.00 16.79 -4.92
C LEU A 50 -0.74 15.45 -4.80
N ILE A 51 -1.60 15.27 -3.80
CA ILE A 51 -2.29 13.99 -3.55
C ILE A 51 -3.11 13.51 -4.76
N PRO A 52 -3.99 14.32 -5.38
CA PRO A 52 -4.75 13.90 -6.57
C PRO A 52 -3.86 13.53 -7.75
N ILE A 53 -2.76 14.27 -7.97
CA ILE A 53 -1.80 13.97 -9.04
C ILE A 53 -1.13 12.62 -8.79
N ALA A 54 -0.70 12.38 -7.55
CA ALA A 54 -0.10 11.12 -7.15
C ALA A 54 -1.07 9.93 -7.29
N ILE A 55 -2.34 10.11 -6.92
CA ILE A 55 -3.40 9.12 -7.13
C ILE A 55 -3.58 8.83 -8.62
N ALA A 56 -3.64 9.86 -9.47
CA ALA A 56 -3.76 9.69 -10.91
C ALA A 56 -2.58 8.89 -11.48
N ILE A 57 -1.34 9.20 -11.07
CA ILE A 57 -0.14 8.46 -11.48
C ILE A 57 -0.27 6.98 -11.10
N ASN A 58 -0.63 6.69 -9.85
CA ASN A 58 -0.78 5.31 -9.36
C ASN A 58 -1.78 4.51 -10.20
N ILE A 59 -2.97 5.08 -10.42
CA ILE A 59 -4.03 4.44 -11.19
C ILE A 59 -3.62 4.24 -12.65
N VAL A 60 -3.08 5.27 -13.30
CA VAL A 60 -2.67 5.19 -14.71
C VAL A 60 -1.56 4.17 -14.90
N MET A 61 -0.54 4.18 -14.04
CA MET A 61 0.57 3.22 -14.11
C MET A 61 0.10 1.80 -13.80
N GLY A 62 -0.70 1.62 -12.74
CA GLY A 62 -1.26 0.31 -12.39
C GLY A 62 -2.13 -0.27 -13.51
N GLN A 63 -2.95 0.55 -14.15
CA GLN A 63 -3.75 0.14 -15.31
C GLN A 63 -2.88 -0.19 -16.53
N LEU A 64 -1.84 0.59 -16.81
CA LEU A 64 -0.91 0.33 -17.91
C LEU A 64 -0.17 -0.99 -17.71
N VAL A 65 0.42 -1.19 -16.53
CA VAL A 65 1.14 -2.43 -16.19
C VAL A 65 0.21 -3.64 -16.20
N GLY A 66 -0.99 -3.52 -15.64
CA GLY A 66 -2.00 -4.57 -15.64
C GLY A 66 -2.48 -4.94 -17.04
N SER A 67 -2.74 -3.96 -17.91
CA SER A 67 -3.17 -4.21 -19.29
C SER A 67 -2.08 -4.81 -20.18
N LEU A 68 -0.81 -4.55 -19.88
CA LEU A 68 0.33 -5.19 -20.53
C LEU A 68 0.63 -6.60 -19.99
N GLY A 69 -0.05 -7.03 -18.91
CA GLY A 69 0.16 -8.34 -18.30
C GLY A 69 1.55 -8.50 -17.65
N LEU A 70 2.18 -7.40 -17.26
CA LEU A 70 3.51 -7.47 -16.64
C LEU A 70 3.44 -8.09 -15.24
N PRO A 71 4.45 -8.88 -14.83
CA PRO A 71 4.46 -9.51 -13.51
C PRO A 71 5.04 -8.58 -12.42
N ILE A 72 4.56 -7.33 -12.38
CA ILE A 72 4.83 -6.25 -11.41
C ILE A 72 3.58 -5.35 -11.33
N TYR A 73 3.54 -4.32 -10.47
CA TYR A 73 2.35 -3.46 -10.30
C TYR A 73 2.59 -1.98 -10.65
N LEU A 74 3.69 -1.38 -10.19
CA LEU A 74 4.07 0.05 -10.33
C LEU A 74 2.97 1.05 -9.95
N ASP A 75 2.02 0.63 -9.11
CA ASP A 75 0.82 1.37 -8.69
C ASP A 75 1.06 2.25 -7.45
N SER A 76 2.31 2.35 -6.99
CA SER A 76 2.66 2.98 -5.72
C SER A 76 3.67 4.12 -5.88
N ILE A 77 4.00 4.54 -7.10
CA ILE A 77 5.00 5.59 -7.37
C ILE A 77 4.57 6.92 -6.73
N GLY A 78 3.33 7.35 -6.95
CA GLY A 78 2.76 8.54 -6.33
C GLY A 78 2.65 8.43 -4.81
N THR A 79 2.31 7.24 -4.30
CA THR A 79 2.25 6.95 -2.86
C THR A 79 3.61 7.20 -2.20
N VAL A 80 4.68 6.63 -2.77
CA VAL A 80 6.04 6.83 -2.29
C VAL A 80 6.47 8.28 -2.44
N LEU A 81 6.17 8.92 -3.58
CA LEU A 81 6.48 10.34 -3.83
C LEU A 81 5.89 11.25 -2.75
N VAL A 82 4.60 11.11 -2.43
CA VAL A 82 3.95 11.90 -1.38
C VAL A 82 4.50 11.55 0.00
N GLY A 83 4.71 10.25 0.27
CA GLY A 83 5.32 9.80 1.52
C GLY A 83 6.66 10.47 1.77
N VAL A 84 7.53 10.53 0.76
CA VAL A 84 8.86 11.10 0.87
C VAL A 84 8.86 12.62 0.95
N LEU A 85 8.04 13.30 0.13
CA LEU A 85 8.01 14.76 0.06
C LEU A 85 7.26 15.40 1.23
N VAL A 86 6.20 14.76 1.71
CA VAL A 86 5.28 15.34 2.71
C VAL A 86 5.35 14.58 4.03
N GLY A 87 5.48 13.26 4.01
CA GLY A 87 5.64 12.46 5.23
C GLY A 87 4.69 11.26 5.31
N PRO A 88 4.84 10.43 6.36
CA PRO A 88 4.20 9.12 6.46
C PRO A 88 2.69 9.17 6.30
N LEU A 89 2.01 10.08 7.02
CA LEU A 89 0.54 10.15 7.02
C LEU A 89 -0.03 10.61 5.68
N ALA A 90 0.66 11.52 4.99
CA ALA A 90 0.26 11.95 3.66
C ALA A 90 0.45 10.85 2.62
N GLY A 91 1.57 10.12 2.69
CA GLY A 91 1.81 8.93 1.85
C GLY A 91 0.74 7.86 2.09
N ALA A 92 0.44 7.57 3.35
CA ALA A 92 -0.58 6.61 3.77
C ALA A 92 -1.97 6.97 3.21
N ALA A 93 -2.38 8.23 3.38
CA ALA A 93 -3.63 8.74 2.84
C ALA A 93 -3.67 8.62 1.31
N THR A 94 -2.57 8.97 0.63
CA THR A 94 -2.47 8.86 -0.83
C THR A 94 -2.64 7.42 -1.31
N GLY A 95 -1.93 6.47 -0.71
CA GLY A 95 -2.00 5.06 -1.10
C GLY A 95 -3.36 4.43 -0.84
N GLY A 96 -3.95 4.71 0.33
CA GLY A 96 -5.29 4.25 0.67
C GLY A 96 -6.36 4.83 -0.26
N LEU A 97 -6.36 6.15 -0.45
CA LEU A 97 -7.31 6.82 -1.35
C LEU A 97 -7.13 6.36 -2.80
N ALA A 98 -5.90 6.15 -3.26
CA ALA A 98 -5.66 5.65 -4.61
C ALA A 98 -6.37 4.32 -4.85
N ASN A 99 -6.23 3.36 -3.93
CA ASN A 99 -6.85 2.04 -4.09
C ASN A 99 -8.37 2.07 -3.90
N ILE A 100 -8.88 2.90 -2.99
CA ILE A 100 -10.34 3.09 -2.83
C ILE A 100 -10.94 3.69 -4.09
N ILE A 101 -10.33 4.74 -4.64
CA ILE A 101 -10.83 5.37 -5.89
C ILE A 101 -10.69 4.40 -7.06
N TRP A 102 -9.57 3.68 -7.15
CA TRP A 102 -9.36 2.67 -8.18
C TRP A 102 -10.43 1.56 -8.09
N SER A 103 -10.85 1.20 -6.88
CA SER A 103 -11.85 0.14 -6.67
C SER A 103 -13.21 0.39 -7.31
N LEU A 104 -13.54 1.65 -7.62
CA LEU A 104 -14.78 2.02 -8.31
C LEU A 104 -14.89 1.41 -9.72
N PHE A 105 -13.76 1.04 -10.33
CA PHE A 105 -13.71 0.42 -11.65
C PHE A 105 -12.78 -0.81 -11.72
N ASN A 106 -12.01 -1.08 -10.66
CA ASN A 106 -11.29 -2.34 -10.46
C ASN A 106 -11.48 -2.83 -9.01
N PRO A 107 -12.57 -3.58 -8.70
CA PRO A 107 -12.91 -3.98 -7.34
C PRO A 107 -11.82 -4.74 -6.58
N VAL A 108 -10.90 -5.39 -7.32
CA VAL A 108 -9.75 -6.10 -6.74
C VAL A 108 -8.85 -5.17 -5.94
N ALA A 109 -8.78 -3.87 -6.28
CA ALA A 109 -7.92 -2.90 -5.59
C ALA A 109 -8.33 -2.62 -4.13
N MET A 110 -9.62 -2.79 -3.77
CA MET A 110 -10.14 -2.35 -2.47
C MET A 110 -9.43 -2.99 -1.28
N PRO A 111 -9.24 -4.33 -1.21
CA PRO A 111 -8.56 -4.95 -0.07
C PRO A 111 -7.08 -4.56 0.03
N PHE A 112 -6.43 -4.25 -1.10
CA PHE A 112 -5.03 -3.84 -1.14
C PHE A 112 -4.80 -2.38 -0.70
N ALA A 113 -5.86 -1.62 -0.42
CA ALA A 113 -5.73 -0.29 0.17
C ALA A 113 -4.91 -0.29 1.47
N VAL A 114 -5.04 -1.34 2.30
CA VAL A 114 -4.25 -1.48 3.53
C VAL A 114 -2.75 -1.63 3.24
N VAL A 115 -2.41 -2.38 2.18
CA VAL A 115 -1.01 -2.55 1.72
C VAL A 115 -0.47 -1.21 1.24
N ALA A 116 -1.24 -0.46 0.45
CA ALA A 116 -0.83 0.85 -0.05
C ALA A 116 -0.68 1.92 1.04
N ILE A 117 -1.56 1.90 2.05
CA ILE A 117 -1.40 2.71 3.28
C ILE A 117 -0.04 2.41 3.91
N MET A 118 0.29 1.13 4.08
CA MET A 118 1.57 0.72 4.70
C MET A 118 2.78 1.15 3.86
N ILE A 119 2.71 1.03 2.53
CA ILE A 119 3.77 1.50 1.62
C ILE A 119 4.03 3.00 1.82
N GLY A 120 2.97 3.81 1.89
CA GLY A 120 3.08 5.26 2.10
C GLY A 120 3.65 5.62 3.48
N LEU A 121 3.25 4.91 4.53
CA LEU A 121 3.81 5.06 5.88
C LEU A 121 5.31 4.77 5.90
N LEU A 122 5.73 3.65 5.30
CA LEU A 122 7.13 3.25 5.23
C LEU A 122 7.96 4.26 4.44
N ALA A 123 7.49 4.66 3.25
CA ALA A 123 8.18 5.64 2.42
C ALA A 123 8.47 6.94 3.17
N GLY A 124 7.47 7.50 3.85
CA GLY A 124 7.66 8.71 4.65
C GLY A 124 8.52 8.49 5.89
N THR A 125 8.47 7.31 6.49
CA THR A 125 9.33 6.96 7.64
C THR A 125 10.79 6.89 7.22
N PHE A 126 11.11 6.20 6.11
CA PHE A 126 12.46 6.15 5.56
C PHE A 126 12.99 7.52 5.15
N ALA A 127 12.12 8.38 4.59
CA ALA A 127 12.47 9.78 4.32
C ALA A 127 12.78 10.56 5.61
N GLY A 128 11.97 10.39 6.66
CA GLY A 128 12.23 10.96 7.99
C GLY A 128 13.54 10.47 8.62
N LEU A 129 13.96 9.23 8.33
CA LEU A 129 15.25 8.66 8.71
C LEU A 129 16.41 9.13 7.80
N GLY A 130 16.14 9.88 6.73
CA GLY A 130 17.15 10.42 5.81
C GLY A 130 17.69 9.42 4.79
N TRP A 131 17.01 8.29 4.55
CA TRP A 131 17.47 7.26 3.61
C TRP A 131 17.50 7.80 2.17
N PHE A 132 16.58 8.70 1.82
CA PHE A 132 16.54 9.34 0.51
C PHE A 132 17.66 10.38 0.28
N LYS A 133 18.55 10.64 1.25
CA LYS A 133 19.77 11.45 1.03
C LYS A 133 20.82 10.76 0.17
N ARG A 134 20.82 9.43 0.19
CA ARG A 134 21.87 8.60 -0.39
C ARG A 134 21.19 7.56 -1.28
N PHE A 135 21.47 7.63 -2.58
CA PHE A 135 20.78 6.82 -3.59
C PHE A 135 20.80 5.31 -3.26
N TYR A 136 21.85 4.81 -2.60
CA TYR A 136 22.01 3.39 -2.27
C TYR A 136 21.12 2.90 -1.11
N PHE A 137 20.56 3.79 -0.27
CA PHE A 137 19.56 3.39 0.74
C PHE A 137 18.15 3.31 0.17
N VAL A 138 17.87 3.93 -0.97
CA VAL A 138 16.57 3.90 -1.66
C VAL A 138 16.16 2.49 -2.08
N PRO A 139 17.01 1.68 -2.76
CA PRO A 139 16.63 0.30 -3.10
C PRO A 139 16.45 -0.55 -1.85
N ILE A 140 17.22 -0.30 -0.77
CA ILE A 140 17.06 -1.01 0.51
C ILE A 140 15.69 -0.70 1.14
N ALA A 141 15.27 0.57 1.13
CA ALA A 141 13.91 0.96 1.56
C ALA A 141 12.84 0.22 0.74
N GLY A 142 13.00 0.19 -0.59
CA GLY A 142 12.09 -0.53 -1.48
C GLY A 142 12.00 -2.02 -1.16
N LEU A 143 13.13 -2.69 -0.93
CA LEU A 143 13.19 -4.11 -0.57
C LEU A 143 12.56 -4.41 0.79
N ILE A 144 12.77 -3.57 1.80
CA ILE A 144 12.11 -3.74 3.11
C ILE A 144 10.59 -3.57 2.95
N THR A 145 10.17 -2.55 2.20
CA THR A 145 8.76 -2.33 1.89
C THR A 145 8.17 -3.51 1.10
N ALA A 146 8.92 -4.14 0.20
CA ALA A 146 8.48 -5.32 -0.54
C ALA A 146 8.18 -6.50 0.37
N VAL A 147 9.06 -6.81 1.32
CA VAL A 147 8.83 -7.94 2.25
C VAL A 147 7.58 -7.70 3.08
N ILE A 148 7.41 -6.47 3.61
CA ILE A 148 6.22 -6.12 4.40
C ILE A 148 4.97 -6.15 3.52
N ALA A 149 5.05 -5.63 2.29
CA ALA A 149 3.94 -5.66 1.34
C ALA A 149 3.54 -7.09 0.98
N ALA A 150 4.49 -7.98 0.70
CA ALA A 150 4.26 -9.38 0.36
C ALA A 150 3.60 -10.16 1.51
N ILE A 151 4.04 -9.93 2.75
CA ILE A 151 3.43 -10.56 3.94
C ILE A 151 1.98 -10.10 4.12
N MET A 152 1.70 -8.83 3.83
CA MET A 152 0.36 -8.25 3.94
C MET A 152 -0.55 -8.65 2.76
N SER A 153 -0.01 -8.69 1.54
CA SER A 153 -0.75 -8.92 0.29
C SER A 153 -1.06 -10.40 0.05
N SER A 154 -0.15 -11.30 0.43
CA SER A 154 -0.31 -12.75 0.29
C SER A 154 -1.63 -13.30 0.87
N PRO A 155 -1.98 -13.07 2.15
CA PRO A 155 -3.23 -13.58 2.72
C PRO A 155 -4.46 -12.93 2.07
N LEU A 156 -4.37 -11.65 1.67
CA LEU A 156 -5.45 -10.98 0.96
C LEU A 156 -5.71 -11.65 -0.39
N SER A 157 -4.65 -11.89 -1.17
CA SER A 157 -4.73 -12.60 -2.45
C SER A 157 -5.27 -14.03 -2.26
N ALA A 158 -4.72 -14.77 -1.29
CA ALA A 158 -5.07 -16.16 -1.05
C ALA A 158 -6.52 -16.37 -0.59
N PHE A 159 -7.01 -15.57 0.36
CA PHE A 159 -8.32 -15.81 0.98
C PHE A 159 -9.46 -15.08 0.29
N ILE A 160 -9.22 -13.89 -0.27
CA ILE A 160 -10.27 -13.09 -0.92
C ILE A 160 -10.41 -13.49 -2.39
N PHE A 161 -9.29 -13.74 -3.05
CA PHE A 161 -9.22 -13.93 -4.50
C PHE A 161 -8.76 -15.34 -4.91
N ASN A 162 -8.61 -16.26 -3.96
CA ASN A 162 -8.13 -17.63 -4.20
C ASN A 162 -6.79 -17.68 -4.96
N GLY A 163 -5.96 -16.65 -4.81
CA GLY A 163 -4.66 -16.49 -5.47
C GLY A 163 -4.72 -15.95 -6.91
N VAL A 164 -5.90 -15.57 -7.44
CA VAL A 164 -6.05 -15.05 -8.80
C VAL A 164 -6.70 -13.68 -8.76
N THR A 165 -5.93 -12.66 -9.08
CA THR A 165 -6.31 -11.24 -8.96
C THR A 165 -6.62 -10.56 -10.29
N GLY A 166 -6.42 -11.25 -11.41
CA GLY A 166 -6.49 -10.68 -12.76
C GLY A 166 -5.24 -9.87 -13.13
N SER A 167 -4.12 -10.09 -12.42
CA SER A 167 -2.85 -9.38 -12.66
C SER A 167 -1.81 -10.27 -13.34
N GLY A 168 -0.80 -9.69 -13.98
CA GLY A 168 0.27 -10.44 -14.63
C GLY A 168 1.07 -11.33 -13.66
N THR A 169 1.04 -11.01 -12.36
CA THR A 169 1.69 -11.82 -11.32
C THR A 169 0.98 -13.14 -11.05
N ASP A 170 -0.28 -13.30 -11.45
CA ASP A 170 -1.04 -14.55 -11.29
C ASP A 170 -0.36 -15.72 -12.04
N ALA A 171 0.46 -15.42 -13.06
CA ALA A 171 1.28 -16.43 -13.74
C ALA A 171 2.25 -17.13 -12.78
N PHE A 172 2.85 -16.40 -11.83
CA PHE A 172 3.69 -17.00 -10.80
C PHE A 172 2.87 -17.85 -9.83
N VAL A 173 1.69 -17.36 -9.41
CA VAL A 173 0.81 -18.15 -8.54
C VAL A 173 0.43 -19.46 -9.23
N ALA A 174 0.00 -19.41 -10.49
CA ALA A 174 -0.35 -20.59 -11.27
C ALA A 174 0.83 -21.58 -11.39
N ALA A 175 2.04 -21.09 -11.66
CA ALA A 175 3.24 -21.92 -11.71
C ALA A 175 3.53 -22.61 -10.36
N PHE A 176 3.46 -21.88 -9.24
CA PHE A 176 3.68 -22.48 -7.92
C PHE A 176 2.58 -23.46 -7.51
N ARG A 177 1.34 -23.20 -7.91
CA ARG A 177 0.21 -24.11 -7.73
C ARG A 177 0.41 -25.40 -8.52
N ALA A 178 0.85 -25.30 -9.77
CA ALA A 178 1.19 -26.47 -10.59
C ALA A 178 2.36 -27.27 -10.00
N ALA A 179 3.29 -26.61 -9.31
CA ALA A 179 4.36 -27.26 -8.54
C ALA A 179 3.91 -27.88 -7.20
N GLY A 180 2.59 -27.89 -6.92
CA GLY A 180 2.00 -28.55 -5.75
C GLY A 180 1.85 -27.67 -4.50
N ASN A 181 2.11 -26.36 -4.57
CA ASN A 181 1.98 -25.48 -3.42
C ASN A 181 0.51 -25.21 -3.06
N SER A 182 0.23 -24.98 -1.78
CA SER A 182 -1.05 -24.43 -1.32
C SER A 182 -1.27 -23.02 -1.88
N ILE A 183 -2.52 -22.53 -1.92
CA ILE A 183 -2.83 -21.18 -2.42
C ILE A 183 -2.05 -20.11 -1.65
N LEU A 184 -2.03 -20.21 -0.33
CA LEU A 184 -1.30 -19.28 0.51
C LEU A 184 0.21 -19.33 0.26
N ALA A 185 0.80 -20.52 0.13
CA ALA A 185 2.22 -20.66 -0.20
C ALA A 185 2.54 -20.10 -1.59
N ALA A 186 1.70 -20.38 -2.59
CA ALA A 186 1.86 -19.87 -3.95
C ALA A 186 1.76 -18.34 -4.02
N ALA A 187 0.77 -17.74 -3.35
CA ALA A 187 0.63 -16.29 -3.23
C ALA A 187 1.82 -15.65 -2.49
N THR A 188 2.33 -16.32 -1.45
CA THR A 188 3.50 -15.84 -0.69
C THR A 188 4.75 -15.87 -1.55
N LEU A 189 5.01 -16.97 -2.27
CA LEU A 189 6.15 -17.10 -3.16
C LEU A 189 6.08 -16.12 -4.33
N GLN A 190 4.90 -15.89 -4.90
CA GLN A 190 4.69 -14.84 -5.89
C GLN A 190 5.04 -13.46 -5.33
N GLY A 191 4.53 -13.11 -4.15
CA GLY A 191 4.84 -11.83 -3.49
C GLY A 191 6.34 -11.67 -3.24
N LEU A 192 7.03 -12.72 -2.78
CA LEU A 192 8.48 -12.69 -2.53
C LEU A 192 9.35 -12.58 -3.79
N ILE A 193 8.78 -12.78 -4.98
CA ILE A 193 9.50 -12.62 -6.26
C ILE A 193 9.12 -11.29 -6.92
N SER A 194 7.83 -11.04 -7.05
CA SER A 194 7.29 -9.88 -7.76
C SER A 194 7.44 -8.59 -6.94
N ASP A 195 7.09 -8.60 -5.65
CA ASP A 195 7.05 -7.38 -4.85
C ASP A 195 8.44 -6.77 -4.65
N PRO A 196 9.54 -7.53 -4.48
CA PRO A 196 10.88 -6.96 -4.43
C PRO A 196 11.26 -6.18 -5.69
N LEU A 197 10.98 -6.73 -6.87
CA LEU A 197 11.23 -6.05 -8.14
C LEU A 197 10.36 -4.80 -8.26
N ASP A 198 9.07 -4.95 -7.94
CA ASP A 198 8.09 -3.87 -7.98
C ASP A 198 8.48 -2.70 -7.07
N LYS A 199 8.78 -2.95 -5.80
CA LYS A 199 9.09 -1.88 -4.83
C LYS A 199 10.49 -1.33 -5.01
N LEU A 200 11.45 -2.12 -5.49
CA LEU A 200 12.75 -1.57 -5.90
C LEU A 200 12.55 -0.54 -7.02
N LEU A 201 11.84 -0.90 -8.09
CA LEU A 201 11.58 0.00 -9.21
C LEU A 201 10.76 1.21 -8.77
N THR A 202 9.69 0.99 -8.01
CA THR A 202 8.80 2.06 -7.51
C THR A 202 9.56 3.08 -6.68
N PHE A 203 10.39 2.65 -5.73
CA PHE A 203 11.18 3.55 -4.89
C PHE A 203 12.26 4.28 -5.69
N MET A 204 12.92 3.59 -6.62
CA MET A 204 13.93 4.21 -7.49
C MET A 204 13.32 5.25 -8.43
N ILE A 205 12.19 4.94 -9.06
CA ILE A 205 11.47 5.88 -9.94
C ILE A 205 11.03 7.10 -9.12
N ALA A 206 10.43 6.90 -7.95
CA ALA A 206 10.04 8.01 -7.07
C ALA A 206 11.25 8.87 -6.68
N TYR A 207 12.40 8.26 -6.35
CA TYR A 207 13.63 8.98 -6.06
C TYR A 207 14.15 9.78 -7.25
N LEU A 208 14.17 9.20 -8.45
CA LEU A 208 14.59 9.90 -9.67
C LEU A 208 13.68 11.09 -9.97
N ILE A 209 12.37 10.92 -9.81
CA ILE A 209 11.40 12.04 -9.92
C ILE A 209 11.78 13.13 -8.92
N ILE A 210 12.02 12.80 -7.65
CA ILE A 210 12.37 13.78 -6.62
C ILE A 210 13.66 14.53 -6.94
N VAL A 211 14.71 13.85 -7.39
CA VAL A 211 15.97 14.48 -7.77
C VAL A 211 15.81 15.38 -9.01
N ALA A 212 14.91 15.03 -9.93
CA ALA A 212 14.58 15.85 -11.09
C ALA A 212 13.72 17.08 -10.76
N LEU A 213 13.06 17.14 -9.58
CA LEU A 213 12.22 18.28 -9.21
C LEU A 213 13.07 19.55 -8.95
N PRO A 214 12.67 20.71 -9.50
CA PRO A 214 13.33 21.98 -9.19
C PRO A 214 13.34 22.25 -7.69
N SER A 215 14.44 22.79 -7.16
CA SER A 215 14.61 23.05 -5.72
C SER A 215 13.49 23.92 -5.13
N ARG A 216 12.93 24.84 -5.94
CA ARG A 216 11.75 25.66 -5.59
C ARG A 216 10.50 24.82 -5.31
N LEU A 217 10.27 23.76 -6.08
CA LEU A 217 9.12 22.88 -5.92
C LEU A 217 9.32 21.94 -4.71
N ARG A 218 10.54 21.41 -4.53
CA ARG A 218 10.90 20.64 -3.32
C ARG A 218 10.73 21.47 -2.03
N ALA A 219 11.14 22.72 -2.05
CA ALA A 219 10.99 23.65 -0.93
C ALA A 219 9.52 23.92 -0.55
N ARG A 220 8.58 23.82 -1.49
CA ARG A 220 7.14 23.95 -1.18
C ARG A 220 6.61 22.83 -0.28
N PHE A 221 7.31 21.70 -0.24
CA PHE A 221 7.00 20.55 0.60
C PHE A 221 7.93 20.44 1.82
N SER A 222 8.94 21.32 1.95
CA SER A 222 9.96 21.29 3.02
C SER A 222 9.47 21.68 4.42
N GLN A 223 8.18 21.97 4.58
CA GLN A 223 7.58 22.26 5.89
C GLN A 223 7.36 20.99 6.73
N SER A 224 7.56 19.80 6.17
CA SER A 224 7.58 18.54 6.93
C SER A 224 9.02 18.08 7.20
N ALA A 225 9.29 17.59 8.41
CA ALA A 225 10.62 17.19 8.89
C ALA A 225 11.38 16.16 8.00
N ALA A 226 10.67 15.53 7.06
CA ALA A 226 11.23 14.61 6.05
C ALA A 226 11.88 15.34 4.85
N ALA A 227 11.34 16.46 4.38
CA ALA A 227 11.82 17.12 3.16
C ALA A 227 13.06 18.01 3.38
N SER A 228 13.33 18.44 4.61
CA SER A 228 14.63 19.05 4.99
C SER A 228 15.80 18.05 4.91
N LYS A 229 15.47 16.76 4.77
CA LYS A 229 16.43 15.65 4.71
C LYS A 229 16.58 15.09 3.30
N LEU A 230 16.24 15.82 2.24
CA LEU A 230 16.48 15.40 0.85
C LEU A 230 17.85 15.89 0.32
N PRO A 231 18.42 15.28 -0.74
CA PRO A 231 19.62 15.80 -1.40
C PRO A 231 19.37 17.22 -1.92
N GLN A 232 20.32 18.14 -1.80
CA GLN A 232 20.20 19.48 -2.38
C GLN A 232 20.49 19.47 -3.88
#